data_AF-V5I6J3-F1
#
_entry.id   AF-V5I6J3-F1
#
_cell.length_a   1.000
_cell.length_b   1.000
_cell.length_c   1.000
_cell.angle_alpha   90.00
_cell.angle_beta   90.00
_cell.angle_gamma   90.00
#
_symmetry.space_group_name_H-M   'P 1'
#
loop_
_entity.id
_entity.type
_entity.pdbx_description
1 polymer ?
#
loop_
_entity_poly.entity_id
_entity_poly.type
_entity_poly.pdbx_seq_one_letter_code
_entity_poly.pdbx_strand_id
1 'polypeptide(L)'
;KSSFISSAQTPISSLSKRSNEPAKRDDIYTDPIFGMRIVKPLISSATLKERMVGREAVPFARINNYLQTCHKEKDWVIAGVIANKSAVKTSQKGTQFCIWTLTDLKN
;
A
#
# COMPACT_ATOMS: atom_id res chain seq x y z
N LYS A 1 50.69 -61.40 12.21
CA LYS A 1 49.22 -61.57 12.14
C LYS A 1 48.59 -60.18 12.04
N SER A 2 47.65 -60.02 11.11
CA SER A 2 46.82 -58.83 10.85
C SER A 2 47.45 -57.70 10.01
N SER A 3 47.14 -57.77 8.72
CA SER A 3 47.08 -56.67 7.74
C SER A 3 45.87 -55.76 7.98
N PHE A 4 46.01 -54.44 7.80
CA PHE A 4 44.91 -53.55 7.44
C PHE A 4 45.42 -52.42 6.51
N ILE A 5 44.61 -52.14 5.49
CA ILE A 5 44.86 -51.27 4.33
C ILE A 5 44.01 -49.99 4.46
N SER A 6 44.56 -48.87 3.96
CA SER A 6 43.92 -47.67 3.34
C SER A 6 42.89 -46.83 4.11
N SER A 7 43.10 -45.50 4.14
CA SER A 7 42.45 -44.55 3.20
C SER A 7 42.62 -43.09 3.68
N ALA A 8 42.97 -42.20 2.76
CA ALA A 8 42.97 -40.76 2.97
C ALA A 8 41.53 -40.19 2.94
N GLN A 9 41.21 -39.23 3.82
CA GLN A 9 40.05 -38.37 3.65
C GLN A 9 40.19 -37.03 4.41
N THR A 10 40.34 -35.93 3.67
CA THR A 10 39.88 -34.57 4.06
C THR A 10 38.40 -34.40 3.66
N PRO A 11 37.70 -33.27 3.91
CA PRO A 11 37.73 -32.25 4.97
C PRO A 11 36.32 -32.06 5.59
N ILE A 12 36.16 -31.44 6.77
CA ILE A 12 34.82 -31.13 7.31
C ILE A 12 34.66 -29.64 7.65
N SER A 13 34.08 -28.96 6.67
CA SER A 13 33.15 -27.83 6.72
C SER A 13 33.50 -26.57 7.51
N SER A 14 33.84 -25.53 6.75
CA SER A 14 33.57 -24.13 7.08
C SER A 14 32.10 -23.96 7.51
N LEU A 15 31.88 -23.56 8.76
CA LEU A 15 30.58 -23.02 9.19
C LEU A 15 30.30 -21.75 8.39
N SER A 16 29.42 -21.85 7.40
CA SER A 16 28.81 -20.67 6.80
C SER A 16 27.94 -20.01 7.87
N LYS A 17 28.41 -18.89 8.41
CA LYS A 17 27.55 -17.93 9.12
C LYS A 17 26.50 -17.47 8.11
N ARG A 18 25.36 -18.14 8.10
CA ARG A 18 24.14 -17.64 7.47
C ARG A 18 23.74 -16.43 8.30
N SER A 19 24.17 -15.24 7.87
CA SER A 19 23.70 -13.98 8.42
C SER A 19 22.19 -13.93 8.20
N ASN A 20 21.43 -14.26 9.24
CA ASN A 20 20.02 -13.96 9.30
C ASN A 20 19.91 -12.44 9.53
N GLU A 21 20.23 -11.66 8.50
CA GLU A 21 19.86 -10.26 8.47
C GLU A 21 18.33 -10.23 8.58
N PRO A 22 17.74 -9.50 9.53
CA PRO A 22 16.30 -9.31 9.53
C PRO A 22 15.97 -8.68 8.18
N ALA A 23 15.23 -9.42 7.34
CA ALA A 23 14.71 -8.91 6.09
C ALA A 23 14.14 -7.52 6.38
N LYS A 24 14.77 -6.49 5.79
CA LYS A 24 14.42 -5.08 5.95
C LYS A 24 12.92 -5.02 5.77
N ARG A 25 12.18 -4.85 6.88
CA ARG A 25 10.72 -4.81 6.83
C ARG A 25 10.42 -3.65 5.90
N ASP A 26 9.83 -3.95 4.76
CA ASP A 26 9.36 -2.90 3.85
C ASP A 26 8.61 -1.88 4.70
N ASP A 27 8.87 -0.59 4.49
CA ASP A 27 8.21 0.52 5.19
C ASP A 27 6.71 0.50 4.84
N ILE A 28 5.99 -0.45 5.44
CA ILE A 28 4.57 -0.68 5.31
C ILE A 28 3.92 0.21 6.35
N TYR A 29 3.28 1.25 5.84
CA TYR A 29 2.65 2.27 6.63
C TYR A 29 1.13 2.14 6.58
N THR A 30 0.47 2.09 7.73
CA THR A 30 -0.99 2.04 7.79
C THR A 30 -1.58 3.45 7.90
N ASP A 31 -2.37 3.84 6.90
CA ASP A 31 -3.19 5.05 6.93
C ASP A 31 -4.07 5.08 8.18
N PRO A 32 -3.90 6.06 9.09
CA PRO A 32 -4.61 6.11 10.36
C PRO A 32 -6.09 6.51 10.22
N ILE A 33 -6.53 6.92 9.02
CA ILE A 33 -7.87 7.43 8.74
C ILE A 33 -8.70 6.36 8.02
N PHE A 34 -8.19 5.83 6.91
CA PHE A 34 -8.92 4.87 6.07
C PHE A 34 -8.45 3.42 6.27
N GLY A 35 -7.32 3.19 6.94
CA GLY A 35 -6.82 1.85 7.30
C GLY A 35 -6.10 1.11 6.17
N MET A 36 -5.75 1.79 5.08
CA MET A 36 -4.98 1.19 3.98
C MET A 36 -3.51 1.02 4.35
N ARG A 37 -2.90 -0.10 3.97
CA ARG A 37 -1.45 -0.30 4.08
C ARG A 37 -0.75 0.16 2.80
N ILE A 38 0.17 1.11 2.94
CA ILE A 38 0.86 1.79 1.86
C ILE A 38 2.35 1.46 1.94
N VAL A 39 2.92 1.05 0.82
CA VAL A 39 4.37 0.86 0.68
C VAL A 39 4.99 2.18 0.22
N LYS A 40 6.09 2.61 0.86
CA LYS A 40 6.80 3.86 0.55
C LYS A 40 5.87 5.09 0.58
N PRO A 41 5.27 5.42 1.74
CA PRO A 41 4.33 6.54 1.85
C PRO A 41 5.02 7.87 1.50
N LEU A 42 4.38 8.68 0.65
CA LEU A 42 4.86 10.03 0.31
C LEU A 42 4.45 11.09 1.33
N ILE A 43 3.48 10.77 2.19
CA ILE A 43 2.93 11.65 3.22
C ILE A 43 3.00 10.92 4.54
N SER A 44 3.49 11.59 5.58
CA SER A 44 3.55 11.01 6.93
C SER A 44 2.16 10.88 7.57
N SER A 45 2.05 10.04 8.58
CA SER A 45 0.87 9.92 9.44
C SER A 45 0.38 11.26 9.98
N ALA A 46 1.33 12.06 10.48
CA ALA A 46 1.05 13.30 11.19
C ALA A 46 0.49 14.33 10.22
N THR A 47 1.11 14.46 9.05
CA THR A 47 0.63 15.34 7.98
C THR A 47 -0.75 14.91 7.48
N LEU A 48 -1.02 13.60 7.35
CA LEU A 48 -2.34 13.13 6.93
C LEU A 48 -3.41 13.44 7.97
N LYS A 49 -3.11 13.23 9.27
CA LYS A 49 -4.02 13.59 10.37
C LYS A 49 -4.31 15.09 10.42
N GLU A 50 -3.27 15.92 10.27
CA GLU A 50 -3.40 17.37 10.20
C GLU A 50 -4.34 17.82 9.06
N ARG A 51 -4.20 17.22 7.87
CA ARG A 51 -5.07 17.52 6.72
C ARG A 51 -6.51 17.02 6.86
N MET A 52 -6.78 16.14 7.81
CA MET A 52 -8.12 15.64 8.12
C MET A 52 -8.80 16.43 9.24
N VAL A 53 -8.12 17.36 9.91
CA VAL A 53 -8.72 18.18 10.97
C VAL A 53 -9.93 18.93 10.40
N GLY A 54 -11.08 18.78 11.07
CA GLY A 54 -12.34 19.41 10.66
C GLY A 54 -13.04 18.75 9.47
N ARG A 55 -12.56 17.60 8.98
CA ARG A 55 -13.15 16.90 7.82
C ARG A 55 -13.75 15.54 8.19
N GLU A 56 -14.88 15.20 7.59
CA GLU A 56 -15.52 13.90 7.75
C GLU A 56 -14.92 12.86 6.78
N ALA A 57 -14.45 11.72 7.27
CA ALA A 57 -13.99 10.62 6.42
C ALA A 57 -15.18 9.79 5.94
N VAL A 58 -15.36 9.67 4.62
CA VAL A 58 -16.50 8.97 4.01
C VAL A 58 -16.00 7.70 3.29
N PRO A 59 -16.43 6.49 3.71
CA PRO A 59 -16.11 5.24 3.01
C PRO A 59 -16.82 5.14 1.65
N PHE A 60 -16.24 4.41 0.68
CA PHE A 60 -16.83 4.28 -0.67
C PHE A 60 -18.25 3.69 -0.64
N ALA A 61 -18.48 2.68 0.20
CA ALA A 61 -19.78 2.06 0.38
C ALA A 61 -20.89 3.05 0.80
N ARG A 62 -20.53 4.18 1.42
CA ARG A 62 -21.48 5.21 1.86
C ARG A 62 -21.60 6.40 0.92
N ILE A 63 -20.72 6.54 -0.09
CA ILE A 63 -20.66 7.75 -0.93
C ILE A 63 -22.01 8.06 -1.57
N ASN A 64 -22.68 7.07 -2.17
CA ASN A 64 -23.94 7.31 -2.89
C ASN A 64 -25.02 7.90 -1.95
N ASN A 65 -25.22 7.27 -0.79
CA ASN A 65 -26.17 7.74 0.22
C ASN A 65 -25.73 9.08 0.82
N TYR A 66 -24.43 9.23 1.08
CA TYR A 66 -23.86 10.45 1.64
C TYR A 66 -24.13 11.64 0.74
N LEU A 67 -23.93 11.53 -0.59
CA LEU A 67 -24.17 12.61 -1.54
C LEU A 67 -25.63 13.06 -1.59
N GLN A 68 -26.58 12.17 -1.29
CA GLN A 68 -28.01 12.51 -1.26
C GLN A 68 -28.40 13.26 0.02
N THR A 69 -27.71 12.99 1.13
CA THR A 69 -28.04 13.55 2.45
C THR A 69 -27.09 14.64 2.93
N CYS A 70 -25.95 14.83 2.25
CA CYS A 70 -24.90 15.73 2.70
C CYS A 70 -25.35 17.19 2.63
N HIS A 71 -25.15 17.91 3.72
CA HIS A 71 -25.25 19.37 3.72
C HIS A 71 -24.04 19.98 3.03
N LYS A 72 -24.25 21.02 2.20
CA LYS A 72 -23.19 21.68 1.42
C LYS A 72 -22.07 22.28 2.26
N GLU A 73 -22.30 22.47 3.57
CA GLU A 73 -21.38 23.11 4.50
C GLU A 73 -20.36 22.13 5.11
N LYS A 74 -20.54 20.81 4.96
CA LYS A 74 -19.61 19.83 5.51
C LYS A 74 -18.40 19.64 4.59
N ASP A 75 -17.20 19.77 5.15
CA ASP A 75 -15.95 19.35 4.51
C ASP A 75 -15.74 17.85 4.74
N TRP A 76 -15.50 17.09 3.67
CA TRP A 76 -15.40 15.63 3.72
C TRP A 76 -14.39 15.09 2.72
N VAL A 77 -13.83 13.93 3.05
CA VAL A 77 -12.73 13.30 2.31
C VAL A 77 -13.01 11.83 2.09
N ILE A 78 -12.62 11.33 0.93
CA ILE A 78 -12.52 9.90 0.61
C ILE A 78 -11.07 9.56 0.32
N ALA A 79 -10.68 8.31 0.55
CA ALA A 79 -9.40 7.80 0.07
C ALA A 79 -9.60 6.41 -0.55
N GLY A 80 -8.89 6.16 -1.63
CA GLY A 80 -8.93 4.89 -2.35
C GLY A 80 -7.74 4.76 -3.28
N VAL A 81 -7.61 3.57 -3.86
CA VAL A 81 -6.59 3.21 -4.84
C VAL A 81 -7.18 3.30 -6.24
N ILE A 82 -6.38 3.79 -7.19
CA ILE A 82 -6.75 3.79 -8.61
C ILE A 82 -6.66 2.34 -9.12
N ALA A 83 -7.81 1.70 -9.34
CA ALA A 83 -7.90 0.36 -9.90
C ALA A 83 -7.75 0.36 -11.43
N ASN A 84 -8.23 1.42 -12.09
CA ASN A 84 -8.11 1.57 -13.53
C ASN A 84 -8.00 3.04 -13.93
N LYS A 85 -7.27 3.31 -15.01
CA LYS A 85 -7.20 4.60 -15.67
C LYS A 85 -7.53 4.40 -17.14
N SER A 86 -8.56 5.08 -17.63
CA SER A 86 -8.92 5.03 -19.04
C SER A 86 -7.86 5.68 -19.93
N ALA A 87 -7.89 5.38 -21.22
CA ALA A 87 -7.25 6.21 -22.22
C ALA A 87 -7.76 7.67 -22.16
N VAL A 88 -6.95 8.59 -22.67
CA VAL A 88 -7.35 9.99 -22.81
C VAL A 88 -8.51 10.09 -23.80
N LYS A 89 -9.51 10.88 -23.45
CA LYS A 89 -10.70 11.18 -24.24
C LYS A 89 -10.75 12.68 -24.49
N THR A 90 -11.46 13.08 -25.53
CA THR A 90 -11.67 14.49 -25.87
C THR A 90 -13.14 14.83 -25.67
N SER A 91 -13.43 15.91 -24.94
CA SER A 91 -14.79 16.40 -24.74
C SER A 91 -15.35 16.99 -26.04
N GLN A 92 -16.66 17.19 -26.12
CA GLN A 92 -17.29 17.85 -27.28
C GLN A 92 -16.72 19.26 -27.53
N LYS A 93 -16.19 19.92 -26.49
CA LYS A 93 -15.57 21.25 -26.56
C LYS A 93 -14.04 21.20 -26.77
N GLY A 94 -13.48 20.02 -27.04
CA GLY A 94 -12.05 19.82 -27.34
C GLY A 94 -11.13 19.60 -26.14
N THR A 95 -11.64 19.57 -24.91
CA THR A 95 -10.80 19.40 -23.71
C THR A 95 -10.45 17.93 -23.50
N GLN A 96 -9.17 17.63 -23.28
CA GLN A 96 -8.70 16.28 -22.98
C GLN A 96 -8.97 15.90 -21.52
N PHE A 97 -9.43 14.68 -21.26
CA PHE A 97 -9.69 14.15 -19.92
C PHE A 97 -9.44 12.63 -19.86
N CYS A 98 -9.33 12.08 -18.66
CA CYS A 98 -9.33 10.63 -18.44
C CYS A 98 -10.27 10.28 -17.27
N ILE A 99 -10.73 9.04 -17.22
CA ILE A 99 -11.61 8.53 -16.16
C ILE A 99 -10.80 7.57 -15.30
N TRP A 100 -10.82 7.78 -13.99
CA TRP A 100 -10.22 6.87 -13.01
C TRP A 100 -11.31 6.07 -12.31
N THR A 101 -11.12 4.77 -12.22
CA THR A 101 -11.93 3.89 -11.37
C THR A 101 -11.18 3.70 -10.07
N LEU A 102 -11.84 3.99 -8.95
CA LEU A 102 -11.27 3.90 -7.61
C LEU A 102 -11.95 2.79 -6.79
N THR A 103 -11.22 2.23 -5.83
CA THR A 103 -11.69 1.27 -4.80
C THR A 103 -11.04 1.59 -3.45
N ASP A 104 -11.71 1.31 -2.34
CA ASP A 104 -11.13 1.37 -0.98
C ASP A 104 -10.55 0.03 -0.49
N LEU A 105 -10.50 -0.98 -1.35
CA LEU A 105 -9.99 -2.34 -1.06
C LEU A 105 -10.76 -3.10 0.03
N LYS A 106 -11.93 -2.62 0.44
CA LYS A 106 -12.76 -3.27 1.47
C LYS A 106 -13.98 -3.97 0.89
N ASN A 107 -14.49 -3.49 -0.25
CA ASN A 107 -15.71 -3.97 -0.91
C ASN A 107 -15.49 -4.18 -2.40
#